data_AF-A0AAF0U8L2-F1
#
_entry.id   AF-A0AAF0U8L2-F1
#
_cell.length_a   1.000
_cell.length_b   1.000
_cell.length_c   1.000
_cell.angle_alpha   90.00
_cell.angle_beta   90.00
_cell.angle_gamma   90.00
#
_symmetry.space_group_name_H-M   'P 1'
#
loop_
_entity.id
_entity.type
_entity.pdbx_description
1 polymer ?
#
loop_
_entity_poly.entity_id
_entity_poly.type
_entity_poly.pdbx_seq_one_letter_code
_entity_poly.pdbx_strand_id
1 'polypeptide(L)'
;MILEINSIQSLLRVLTVRVVHSLREGNTLADFLTNLAFDFAGEINFNTADQLPAKGRCILNMDKLGLPNIRRIEKKVMYTD
;
A
#
# COMPACT_ATOMS: atom_id res chain seq x y z
N MET A 1 7.30 -11.32 11.52
CA MET A 1 8.53 -11.15 10.70
C MET A 1 9.18 -12.47 10.27
N ILE A 2 9.95 -13.21 11.08
CA ILE A 2 10.68 -14.42 10.61
C ILE A 2 9.72 -15.51 10.09
N LEU A 3 8.59 -15.71 10.77
CA LEU A 3 7.53 -16.65 10.37
C LEU A 3 6.91 -16.31 9.00
N GLU A 4 6.71 -15.04 8.69
CA GLU A 4 6.10 -14.61 7.43
C GLU A 4 7.05 -14.80 6.25
N ILE A 5 8.35 -14.56 6.45
CA ILE A 5 9.39 -14.77 5.44
C ILE A 5 9.47 -16.26 5.06
N ASN A 6 9.47 -17.16 6.05
CA ASN A 6 9.51 -18.60 5.81
C ASN A 6 8.28 -19.09 5.03
N SER A 7 7.10 -18.56 5.33
CA SER A 7 5.86 -18.88 4.61
C SER A 7 5.90 -18.41 3.15
N ILE A 8 6.38 -17.19 2.89
CA ILE A 8 6.57 -16.68 1.53
C ILE A 8 7.58 -17.54 0.76
N GLN A 9 8.70 -17.90 1.38
CA GLN A 9 9.69 -18.77 0.76
C GLN A 9 9.14 -20.17 0.45
N SER A 10 8.28 -20.71 1.31
CA SER A 10 7.60 -21.98 1.04
C SER A 10 6.65 -21.86 -0.16
N LEU A 11 5.87 -20.78 -0.27
CA LEU A 11 4.98 -20.52 -1.40
C LEU A 11 5.75 -20.38 -2.73
N LEU A 12 6.89 -19.71 -2.72
CA LEU A 12 7.74 -19.55 -3.92
C LEU A 12 8.34 -20.86 -4.43
N ARG A 13 8.48 -21.88 -3.58
CA ARG A 13 8.98 -23.20 -3.99
C ARG A 13 7.91 -24.06 -4.69
N VAL A 14 6.64 -23.80 -4.39
CA VAL A 14 5.51 -24.58 -4.93
C VAL A 14 4.89 -23.90 -6.15
N LEU A 15 5.02 -22.57 -6.24
CA LEU A 15 4.44 -21.77 -7.31
C LEU A 15 5.52 -21.32 -8.30
N THR A 16 5.30 -21.52 -9.60
CA THR A 16 6.15 -20.97 -10.66
C THR A 16 5.86 -19.48 -10.85
N VAL A 17 6.24 -18.67 -9.87
CA VAL A 17 5.95 -17.23 -9.84
C VAL A 17 7.24 -16.41 -9.79
N ARG A 18 7.26 -15.34 -10.57
CA ARG A 18 8.37 -14.38 -10.58
C ARG A 18 8.04 -13.23 -9.62
N VAL A 19 8.79 -13.13 -8.52
CA VAL A 19 8.71 -11.96 -7.64
C VAL A 19 9.47 -10.82 -8.30
N VAL A 20 8.75 -9.78 -8.69
CA VAL A 20 9.34 -8.54 -9.18
C VAL A 20 9.10 -7.47 -8.13
N HIS A 21 10.18 -6.95 -7.54
CA HIS A 21 10.08 -5.75 -6.71
C HIS A 21 9.85 -4.55 -7.62
N SER A 22 8.58 -4.23 -7.86
CA SER A 22 8.22 -2.97 -8.48
C SER A 22 8.30 -1.90 -7.40
N LEU A 23 9.29 -1.01 -7.47
CA LEU A 23 9.26 0.23 -6.71
C LEU A 23 8.09 1.06 -7.24
N ARG A 24 6.88 0.79 -6.74
CA ARG A 24 5.68 1.54 -7.07
C ARG A 24 5.30 2.34 -5.85
N GLU A 25 5.52 3.65 -5.94
CA GLU A 25 4.77 4.67 -5.21
C GLU A 25 3.24 4.57 -5.44
N GLY A 26 2.77 3.62 -6.26
CA GLY A 26 1.37 3.37 -6.63
C GLY A 26 0.62 2.34 -5.80
N ASN A 27 1.02 2.08 -4.55
CA ASN A 27 0.16 1.32 -3.62
C ASN A 27 -0.60 2.24 -2.65
N THR A 28 -0.71 3.52 -3.00
CA THR A 28 -1.33 4.57 -2.18
C THR A 28 -2.80 4.25 -1.85
N LEU A 29 -3.53 3.64 -2.79
CA LEU A 29 -4.91 3.21 -2.52
C LEU A 29 -4.95 2.07 -1.51
N ALA A 30 -4.04 1.10 -1.62
CA ALA A 30 -3.95 -0.02 -0.67
C ALA A 30 -3.54 0.48 0.73
N ASP A 31 -2.58 1.40 0.81
CA ASP A 31 -2.19 2.06 2.07
C ASP A 31 -3.39 2.80 2.69
N PHE A 32 -4.16 3.55 1.87
CA PHE A 32 -5.36 4.25 2.32
C PHE A 32 -6.42 3.28 2.86
N LEU A 33 -6.71 2.20 2.14
CA LEU A 33 -7.70 1.20 2.55
C LEU A 33 -7.25 0.46 3.83
N THR A 34 -5.96 0.17 3.94
CA THR A 34 -5.39 -0.46 5.13
C THR A 34 -5.56 0.43 6.35
N ASN A 35 -5.21 1.72 6.25
CA ASN A 35 -5.42 2.67 7.34
C ASN A 35 -6.91 2.83 7.68
N LEU A 36 -7.78 2.89 6.67
CA LEU A 36 -9.23 2.96 6.89
C LEU A 36 -9.76 1.73 7.65
N ALA A 37 -9.25 0.55 7.33
CA ALA A 37 -9.59 -0.69 8.04
C ALA A 37 -9.02 -0.73 9.47
N PHE A 38 -7.86 -0.13 9.72
CA PHE A 38 -7.31 0.00 11.08
C PHE A 38 -8.09 0.99 11.94
N ASP A 39 -8.58 2.08 11.34
CA ASP A 39 -9.32 3.14 12.04
C ASP A 39 -10.77 2.74 12.34
N PHE A 40 -11.33 1.74 11.63
CA PHE A 40 -12.72 1.31 11.78
C PHE A 40 -12.85 -0.08 12.40
N ALA A 41 -13.61 -0.18 13.49
CA ALA A 41 -13.96 -1.45 14.11
C ALA A 41 -15.13 -2.12 13.36
N GLY A 42 -14.82 -2.85 12.27
CA GLY A 42 -15.81 -3.63 11.53
C GLY A 42 -15.38 -3.92 10.09
N GLU A 43 -16.32 -4.45 9.30
CA GLU A 43 -16.12 -4.71 7.88
C GLU A 43 -16.63 -3.53 7.04
N ILE A 44 -15.80 -3.03 6.13
CA ILE A 44 -16.20 -2.00 5.16
C ILE A 44 -16.04 -2.59 3.77
N ASN A 45 -17.15 -2.69 3.05
CA ASN A 45 -17.19 -3.19 1.68
C ASN A 45 -17.59 -2.07 0.71
N PHE A 46 -16.79 -1.90 -0.34
CA PHE A 46 -17.08 -0.99 -1.44
C PHE A 46 -17.22 -1.80 -2.72
N ASN A 47 -18.40 -1.75 -3.34
CA ASN A 47 -18.69 -2.44 -4.60
C ASN A 47 -18.45 -1.54 -5.82
N THR A 48 -18.43 -0.22 -5.62
CA THR A 48 -18.15 0.75 -6.68
C THR A 48 -17.19 1.83 -6.21
N ALA A 49 -16.48 2.45 -7.17
CA ALA A 49 -15.54 3.52 -6.88
C ALA A 49 -16.20 4.74 -6.23
N ASP A 50 -17.48 5.00 -6.50
CA ASP A 50 -18.20 6.15 -5.94
C ASP A 50 -18.45 6.01 -4.44
N GLN A 51 -18.49 4.78 -3.94
CA GLN A 51 -18.67 4.49 -2.51
C GLN A 51 -17.40 4.78 -1.69
N LEU A 52 -16.24 4.91 -2.33
CA LEU A 52 -15.00 5.29 -1.65
C LEU A 52 -15.12 6.72 -1.09
N PRO A 53 -14.52 6.99 0.08
CA PRO A 53 -14.33 8.35 0.57
C PRO A 53 -13.61 9.21 -0.47
N ALA A 54 -13.86 10.53 -0.46
CA ALA A 54 -13.32 11.47 -1.44
C ALA A 54 -11.79 11.36 -1.61
N LYS A 55 -11.06 11.14 -0.51
CA LYS A 55 -9.61 10.90 -0.51
C LYS A 55 -9.23 9.62 -1.26
N GLY A 56 -9.93 8.52 -1.02
CA GLY A 56 -9.74 7.25 -1.74
C GLY A 56 -10.04 7.37 -3.23
N ARG A 57 -11.10 8.11 -3.61
CA ARG A 57 -11.42 8.37 -5.02
C ARG A 57 -10.35 9.19 -5.73
N CYS A 58 -9.82 10.21 -5.06
CA CYS A 58 -8.73 11.03 -5.59
C CYS A 58 -7.50 10.17 -5.88
N ILE A 59 -7.09 9.34 -4.93
CA ILE A 59 -5.97 8.42 -5.08
C ILE A 59 -6.22 7.45 -6.25
N LEU A 60 -7.38 6.81 -6.31
CA LEU A 60 -7.74 5.89 -7.39
C LEU A 60 -7.65 6.57 -8.77
N ASN A 61 -8.09 7.82 -8.88
CA ASN A 61 -8.02 8.57 -10.14
C ASN A 61 -6.57 8.94 -10.51
N MET A 62 -5.73 9.32 -9.54
CA MET A 62 -4.31 9.58 -9.78
C MET A 62 -3.56 8.30 -10.21
N ASP A 63 -3.87 7.17 -9.56
CA ASP A 63 -3.31 5.85 -9.90
C ASP A 63 -3.73 5.44 -11.33
N LYS A 64 -5.00 5.64 -11.72
CA LYS A 64 -5.49 5.40 -13.09
C LYS A 64 -4.77 6.26 -14.14
N LEU A 65 -4.41 7.49 -13.79
CA LEU A 65 -3.69 8.42 -14.67
C LEU A 65 -2.17 8.12 -14.71
N GLY A 66 -1.68 7.19 -13.90
CA GLY A 66 -0.26 6.85 -13.82
C GLY A 66 0.61 7.98 -13.26
N LEU A 67 0.02 8.90 -12.47
CA LEU A 67 0.76 10.00 -11.87
C LEU A 67 1.66 9.48 -10.75
N PRO A 68 2.95 9.87 -10.72
CA PRO A 68 3.85 9.48 -9.64
C PRO A 68 3.42 10.14 -8.32
N ASN A 69 3.44 9.38 -7.23
CA ASN A 69 3.12 9.87 -5.90
C ASN A 69 4.41 10.03 -5.07
N ILE A 70 5.06 11.18 -5.24
CA ILE A 70 6.37 11.44 -4.62
C ILE A 70 6.21 11.63 -3.11
N ARG A 71 6.68 10.65 -2.33
CA ARG A 71 6.70 10.74 -0.86
C ARG A 71 8.00 11.40 -0.39
N ARG A 72 7.97 12.71 -0.09
CA ARG A 72 9.12 13.42 0.49
C ARG A 72 9.25 13.09 1.98
N ILE A 73 10.36 12.47 2.37
CA ILE A 73 10.70 12.21 3.78
C ILE A 73 11.79 13.20 4.19
N GLU A 74 11.47 14.11 5.11
CA GLU A 74 12.46 15.01 5.70
C GLU A 74 13.12 14.34 6.90
N LYS A 75 14.42 14.04 6.80
CA LYS A 75 15.20 13.56 7.93
C LYS A 75 15.77 14.76 8.69
N LYS A 76 15.30 14.98 9.92
CA LYS A 76 15.90 15.95 10.83
C LYS A 76 17.21 15.35 11.36
N VAL A 77 18.35 15.87 10.90
CA VAL A 77 19.65 15.50 11.44
C VAL A 77 19.83 16.26 12.75
N MET A 78 19.74 15.55 13.87
CA MET A 78 20.06 16.09 15.19
C MET A 78 21.57 15.96 15.39
N TYR A 79 22.28 17.08 15.42
CA TYR A 79 23.67 17.12 15.87
C TYR A 79 23.65 17.01 17.40
N THR A 80 24.43 16.07 17.94
CA THR A 80 24.70 15.95 19.39
C THR A 80 26.10 16.52 19.60
N ASP A 81 26.21 17.54 20.45
CA ASP A 81 27.47 18.10 20.96
C ASP A 81 28.13 17.14 21.97
#